data_AF-A0A7K2MXN1-F1
#
_entry.id   AF-A0A7K2MXN1-F1
#
_cell.length_a   1.000
_cell.length_b   1.000
_cell.length_c   1.000
_cell.angle_alpha   90.00
_cell.angle_beta   90.00
_cell.angle_gamma   90.00
#
_symmetry.space_group_name_H-M   'P 1'
#
loop_
_entity.id
_entity.type
_entity.pdbx_description
1 polymer ?
#
loop_
_entity_poly.entity_id
_entity_poly.type
_entity_poly.pdbx_seq_one_letter_code
_entity_poly.pdbx_strand_id
1 'polypeptide(L)' 'MTEPHPARHYLFFAAPAHGHVRPTLPVAAELVRRGHRVSYATTEPFAAEVGATGAETVLYRPALPDFAGAAPGDSPDWL' A
#
# COMPACT_ATOMS: atom_id res chain seq x y z
N MET A 1 -0.02 29.20 11.30
CA MET A 1 0.32 28.81 9.92
C MET A 1 1.41 27.76 10.03
N THR A 2 1.19 26.53 9.57
CA THR A 2 2.21 25.48 9.64
C THR A 2 3.23 25.75 8.54
N GLU A 3 4.47 26.01 8.93
CA GLU A 3 5.59 26.12 7.98
C GLU A 3 5.63 24.89 7.06
N PRO A 4 5.85 25.06 5.74
CA PRO A 4 5.95 23.92 4.83
C PRO A 4 7.10 23.02 5.29
N HIS A 5 6.76 21.79 5.67
CA HIS A 5 7.74 20.82 6.11
C HIS A 5 8.51 20.29 4.90
N PRO A 6 9.84 20.11 4.97
CA PRO A 6 10.61 19.53 3.87
C PRO A 6 10.01 18.20 3.41
N ALA A 7 10.16 17.91 2.12
CA ALA A 7 9.76 16.62 1.57
C ALA A 7 10.46 15.49 2.34
N ARG A 8 9.67 14.51 2.79
CA ARG A 8 10.12 13.32 3.51
C ARG A 8 9.84 12.07 2.68
N HIS A 9 10.40 10.95 3.13
CA HIS A 9 10.14 9.63 2.57
C HIS A 9 9.37 8.79 3.59
N TYR A 10 8.20 8.29 3.20
CA TYR A 10 7.35 7.41 4.00
C TYR A 10 7.31 6.00 3.43
N LEU A 11 7.30 4.99 4.30
CA LEU A 11 7.03 3.60 3.96
C LEU A 11 5.66 3.20 4.51
N PHE A 12 4.80 2.72 3.62
CA PHE A 12 3.61 1.96 4.01
C PHE A 12 3.92 0.48 3.93
N PHE A 13 3.61 -0.22 5.02
CA PHE A 13 3.69 -1.67 5.08
C PHE A 13 2.49 -2.17 5.87
N ALA A 14 1.66 -2.95 5.19
CA ALA A 14 0.46 -3.55 5.73
C ALA A 14 0.36 -5.00 5.24
N ALA A 15 -0.43 -5.82 5.95
CA ALA A 15 -0.82 -7.12 5.42
C ALA A 15 -1.48 -6.92 4.04
N PRO A 16 -1.14 -7.73 3.02
CA PRO A 16 -1.66 -7.55 1.67
C PRO A 16 -3.06 -8.19 1.60
N ALA A 17 -3.99 -7.50 2.23
CA ALA A 17 -5.40 -7.85 2.41
C ALA A 17 -6.24 -6.60 2.13
N HIS A 18 -7.42 -6.75 1.56
CA HIS A 18 -8.31 -5.64 1.20
C HIS A 18 -8.59 -4.74 2.40
N GLY A 19 -8.87 -5.34 3.56
CA GLY A 19 -9.17 -4.63 4.82
C GLY A 19 -7.98 -3.85 5.40
N HIS A 20 -6.76 -4.10 4.92
CA HIS A 20 -5.53 -3.47 5.40
C HIS A 20 -4.96 -2.48 4.38
N VAL A 21 -5.02 -2.82 3.09
CA VAL A 21 -4.49 -2.00 2.00
C VAL A 21 -5.40 -0.79 1.73
N ARG A 22 -6.68 -1.03 1.42
CA ARG A 22 -7.60 0.01 0.93
C ARG A 22 -7.77 1.21 1.87
N PRO A 23 -7.88 1.04 3.20
CA PRO A 23 -8.00 2.18 4.13
C PRO A 23 -6.79 3.11 4.11
N THR A 24 -5.62 2.62 3.70
CA THR A 24 -4.37 3.40 3.69
C THR A 24 -4.13 4.14 2.37
N LEU A 25 -4.78 3.75 1.28
CA LEU A 25 -4.58 4.34 -0.06
C LEU A 25 -4.85 5.86 -0.09
N PRO A 26 -5.93 6.40 0.52
CA PRO A 26 -6.16 7.84 0.53
C PRO A 26 -5.08 8.61 1.28
N VAL A 27 -4.49 8.02 2.34
CA VAL A 27 -3.41 8.63 3.10
C VAL A 27 -2.12 8.65 2.28
N ALA A 28 -1.79 7.56 1.61
CA ALA A 28 -0.64 7.49 0.70
C ALA A 28 -0.76 8.53 -0.43
N ALA A 29 -1.93 8.60 -1.08
CA ALA A 29 -2.20 9.58 -2.14
C ALA A 29 -2.07 11.03 -1.63
N GLU A 30 -2.55 11.33 -0.42
CA GLU A 30 -2.45 12.65 0.16
C GLU A 30 -1.00 13.03 0.50
N LEU A 31 -0.18 12.08 0.97
CA LEU A 31 1.25 12.32 1.21
C LEU A 31 2.00 12.59 -0.10
N VAL A 32 1.70 11.84 -1.16
CA VAL A 32 2.23 12.10 -2.51
C VAL A 32 1.82 13.49 -3.00
N ARG A 33 0.53 13.85 -2.86
CA ARG A 33 0.00 15.17 -3.25
C ARG A 33 0.68 16.33 -2.52
N ARG A 34 1.12 16.12 -1.27
CA ARG A 34 1.90 17.08 -0.48
C ARG A 34 3.38 17.16 -0.87
N GLY A 35 3.82 16.40 -1.87
CA GLY A 35 5.19 16.40 -2.37
C GLY A 35 6.14 15.48 -1.59
N HIS A 36 5.61 14.50 -0.85
CA HIS A 36 6.43 13.49 -0.19
C HIS A 36 6.70 12.31 -1.11
N ARG A 37 7.86 11.67 -0.95
CA ARG A 37 8.11 10.36 -1.55
C ARG A 37 7.41 9.30 -0.71
N VAL A 38 6.65 8.42 -1.35
CA VAL A 38 5.97 7.32 -0.66
C VAL A 38 6.38 6.03 -1.34
N SER A 39 6.93 5.11 -0.56
CA SER A 39 7.08 3.71 -0.97
C SER A 39 5.99 2.90 -0.28
N TYR A 40 5.40 1.96 -1.00
CA TYR A 40 4.34 1.10 -0.47
C TYR A 40 4.71 -0.35 -0.77
N ALA A 41 5.02 -1.11 0.27
CA ALA A 41 5.36 -2.51 0.14
C ALA A 41 4.09 -3.37 0.10
N THR A 42 3.89 -4.11 -0.99
CA THR A 42 2.70 -4.93 -1.23
C THR A 42 2.98 -6.13 -2.14
N THR A 43 1.94 -6.89 -2.49
CA THR A 43 1.99 -8.01 -3.44
C THR A 43 1.38 -7.61 -4.79
N GLU A 44 1.64 -8.40 -5.83
CA GLU A 44 1.20 -8.14 -7.22
C GLU A 44 -0.29 -7.76 -7.34
N PRO A 45 -1.25 -8.42 -6.66
CA PRO A 45 -2.67 -8.11 -6.79
C PRO A 45 -3.04 -6.66 -6.42
N PHE A 46 -2.28 -6.01 -5.55
CA PHE A 46 -2.54 -4.63 -5.10
C PHE A 46 -1.67 -3.60 -5.80
N ALA A 47 -0.72 -4.00 -6.65
CA ALA A 47 0.25 -3.11 -7.27
C ALA A 47 -0.42 -1.98 -8.06
N ALA A 48 -1.50 -2.29 -8.77
CA ALA A 48 -2.25 -1.31 -9.54
C ALA A 48 -3.00 -0.30 -8.64
N GLU A 49 -3.70 -0.77 -7.59
CA GLU A 49 -4.40 0.11 -6.63
C GLU A 49 -3.41 1.04 -5.91
N VAL A 50 -2.24 0.52 -5.53
CA VAL A 50 -1.15 1.29 -4.91
C VAL A 50 -0.57 2.29 -5.90
N GLY A 51 -0.22 1.86 -7.12
CA GLY A 51 0.36 2.73 -8.14
C GLY A 51 -0.55 3.91 -8.52
N ALA A 52 -1.87 3.72 -8.48
CA ALA A 52 -2.85 4.79 -8.71
C ALA A 52 -2.78 5.94 -7.68
N THR A 53 -2.17 5.72 -6.51
CA THR A 53 -1.92 6.78 -5.51
C THR A 53 -0.72 7.68 -5.85
N GLY A 54 0.11 7.27 -6.81
CA GLY A 54 1.41 7.87 -7.12
C GLY A 54 2.56 7.41 -6.20
N ALA A 55 2.30 6.48 -5.29
CA ALA A 55 3.33 5.82 -4.50
C ALA A 55 4.18 4.85 -5.36
N GLU A 56 5.46 4.71 -5.01
CA GLU A 56 6.35 3.69 -5.55
C GLU A 56 5.97 2.33 -4.97
N THR A 57 5.56 1.40 -5.84
CA THR A 57 5.21 0.04 -5.41
C THR A 57 6.47 -0.78 -5.19
N VAL A 58 6.60 -1.35 -3.99
CA VAL A 58 7.70 -2.26 -3.62
C VAL A 58 7.13 -3.66 -3.47
N LEU A 59 7.31 -4.50 -4.49
CA LEU A 59 6.78 -5.85 -4.47
C LEU A 59 7.59 -6.76 -3.54
N TYR A 60 6.90 -7.57 -2.74
CA TYR A 60 7.53 -8.61 -1.94
C TYR A 60 6.81 -9.94 -2.08
N ARG A 61 7.53 -11.03 -1.77
CA ARG A 61 6.94 -12.35 -1.61
C ARG A 61 6.49 -12.51 -0.16
N PRO A 62 5.19 -12.71 0.13
CA PRO A 62 4.74 -12.91 1.48
C PRO A 62 5.25 -14.24 2.03
N ALA A 63 5.56 -14.26 3.33
CA ALA A 63 6.00 -15.48 4.01
C ALA A 63 4.84 -16.46 4.26
N LEU A 64 3.60 -15.95 4.36
CA LEU A 64 2.40 -16.74 4.57
C LEU A 64 1.67 -16.97 3.23
N PRO A 65 1.24 -18.22 2.93
CA PRO A 65 0.58 -18.56 1.68
C PRO A 65 -0.70 -17.77 1.39
N ASP A 66 -1.51 -17.47 2.42
CA ASP A 66 -2.80 -16.79 2.28
C ASP A 66 -2.66 -15.39 1.66
N PHE A 67 -1.48 -14.78 1.78
CA PHE A 67 -1.17 -13.46 1.25
C PHE A 67 -0.53 -13.49 -0.14
N ALA A 68 -0.18 -14.68 -0.65
CA ALA A 68 0.50 -14.86 -1.94
C ALA A 68 -0.43 -14.68 -3.16
N GLY A 69 -1.70 -14.34 -2.95
CA GLY A 69 -2.71 -14.26 -4.00
C GLY A 69 -3.36 -15.61 -4.27
N ALA A 70 -3.86 -16.27 -3.21
CA ALA A 70 -4.71 -17.45 -3.38
C ALA A 70 -5.96 -17.08 -4.19
N ALA A 71 -6.49 -18.03 -4.96
CA ALA A 71 -7.66 -17.83 -5.81
C ALA A 71 -8.86 -17.32 -4.99
N PRO A 72 -9.78 -16.54 -5.59
CA PRO A 72 -11.01 -16.15 -4.90
C PRO A 72 -11.76 -17.40 -4.44
N GLY A 73 -11.76 -17.64 -3.12
CA GLY A 73 -12.35 -18.82 -2.48
C GLY A 73 -11.46 -19.49 -1.42
N ASP A 74 -10.14 -19.26 -1.44
CA ASP A 74 -9.19 -19.95 -0.55
C ASP A 74 -8.73 -19.10 0.64
N SER A 75 -9.03 -17.80 0.63
CA SER A 75 -8.75 -16.88 1.71
C SER A 75 -10.00 -16.62 2.55
N PRO A 76 -9.92 -16.66 3.90
CA PRO A 76 -11.03 -16.29 4.76
C PRO A 76 -11.64 -14.95 4.34
N ASP A 77 -12.97 -14.84 4.47
CA ASP A 77 -13.82 -13.74 4.01
C ASP A 77 -13.43 -12.34 4.58
N TRP A 78 -12.48 -12.32 5.52
CA TRP A 78 -11.97 -11.14 6.22
C TRP A 78 -10.57 -10.67 5.75
N LEU A 79 -9.93 -11.36 4.78
CA LEU A 79 -8.68 -10.94 4.12
C LEU A 79 -8.96 -10.11 2.86
#